data_AF-A0A937PE63-F1
#
_entry.id   AF-A0A937PE63-F1
#
_cell.length_a   1.000
_cell.length_b   1.000
_cell.length_c   1.000
_cell.angle_alpha   90.00
_cell.angle_beta   90.00
_cell.angle_gamma   90.00
#
_symmetry.space_group_name_H-M   'P 1'
#
loop_
_entity.id
_entity.type
_entity.pdbx_description
1 polymer ?
#
loop_
_entity_poly.entity_id
_entity_poly.type
_entity_poly.pdbx_seq_one_letter_code
_entity_poly.pdbx_strand_id
1 'polypeptide(L)'
;MMDKPNLLTIIICALLVVVLIALGMTVSRVSKKRAEISILQETLKEKDARLSQMEQQIEEIGSEKSTWSRRKTNLSKELRLMKEDVISARKKESSLSKQVEMLSEEKKRLEDTLAETTRSMQERFQATTEKIKKEATLKNEQLLEQRKNLLMQLEDLKGKFENFDEEKSNLQNDLIDLAARLMKEKAKLDCYKLGFSFENEKNHEAAIKEYEEILQIDPRDAHANLRLASIYIHGIKDPDKASYYSRKYSTSKSSRRIEQDIDIDLTEAAKKEVDLTVKLNEAKQRLGDINKQTMKFHYNLALMYDKMGGYKEAIEEYEKALELTPDDSDIHYNLGIVYDDHIKDKEKAIFHYQRYLDLCPDTSDARKVEGWIARAKTALEWEKKLR
;
A
#
# COMPACT_ATOMS: atom_id res chain seq x y z
N MET A 1 -3.50 -6.30 -6.60
CA MET A 1 -4.30 -7.36 -5.94
C MET A 1 -5.39 -6.70 -5.11
N MET A 2 -6.60 -6.55 -5.65
CA MET A 2 -7.76 -6.17 -4.84
C MET A 2 -8.40 -7.47 -4.34
N ASP A 3 -7.95 -7.95 -3.19
CA ASP A 3 -8.59 -9.07 -2.50
C ASP A 3 -10.01 -8.66 -2.14
N LYS A 4 -11.01 -9.32 -2.73
CA LYS A 4 -12.46 -9.07 -2.62
C LYS A 4 -12.90 -8.72 -1.17
N PRO A 5 -13.09 -7.43 -0.81
CA PRO A 5 -13.80 -7.04 0.40
C PRO A 5 -15.27 -6.70 0.09
N ASN A 6 -15.68 -6.82 -1.18
CA ASN A 6 -16.91 -6.20 -1.67
C ASN A 6 -18.14 -7.09 -1.57
N LEU A 7 -18.06 -8.40 -1.85
CA LEU A 7 -19.27 -9.21 -2.00
C LEU A 7 -20.06 -9.34 -0.69
N LEU A 8 -19.36 -9.62 0.42
CA LEU A 8 -20.00 -9.80 1.72
C LEU A 8 -20.53 -8.48 2.30
N THR A 9 -19.82 -7.37 2.07
CA THR A 9 -20.25 -6.02 2.48
C THR A 9 -21.48 -5.58 1.66
N ILE A 10 -21.49 -5.86 0.35
CA ILE A 10 -22.65 -5.60 -0.52
C ILE A 10 -23.86 -6.41 -0.06
N ILE A 11 -23.67 -7.70 0.28
CA ILE A 11 -24.74 -8.56 0.79
C ILE A 11 -25.29 -8.00 2.11
N ILE A 12 -24.44 -7.57 3.04
CA ILE A 12 -24.88 -6.98 4.31
C ILE A 12 -25.61 -5.66 4.09
N CYS A 13 -25.12 -4.78 3.21
CA CYS A 13 -25.82 -3.54 2.85
C CYS A 13 -27.20 -3.82 2.23
N ALA A 14 -27.30 -4.81 1.35
CA ALA A 14 -28.57 -5.22 0.75
C ALA A 14 -29.56 -5.76 1.81
N LEU A 15 -29.08 -6.59 2.74
CA LEU A 15 -29.88 -7.08 3.86
C LEU A 15 -30.35 -5.93 4.76
N LEU A 16 -29.49 -4.94 5.02
CA LEU A 16 -29.81 -3.78 5.84
C LEU A 16 -30.90 -2.91 5.19
N VAL A 17 -30.86 -2.72 3.86
CA VAL A 17 -31.92 -2.04 3.09
C VAL A 17 -33.25 -2.80 3.18
N VAL A 18 -33.24 -4.13 3.04
CA VAL A 18 -34.44 -4.96 3.18
C VAL A 18 -35.05 -4.84 4.57
N VAL A 19 -34.23 -4.87 5.62
CA VAL A 19 -34.68 -4.70 7.02
C VAL A 19 -35.28 -3.31 7.25
N LEU A 20 -34.66 -2.25 6.73
CA LEU A 20 -35.19 -0.88 6.84
C LEU A 20 -36.54 -0.71 6.12
N ILE A 21 -36.70 -1.31 4.93
CA ILE A 21 -37.97 -1.28 4.20
C ILE A 21 -39.05 -2.03 4.99
N ALA A 22 -38.74 -3.22 5.51
CA ALA A 22 -39.64 -4.00 6.35
C ALA A 22 -40.05 -3.24 7.63
N LEU A 23 -39.09 -2.57 8.28
CA LEU A 23 -39.34 -1.75 9.46
C LEU A 23 -40.24 -0.55 9.16
N GLY A 24 -40.01 0.14 8.03
CA GLY A 24 -40.87 1.25 7.61
C GLY A 24 -42.31 0.82 7.34
N MET A 25 -42.49 -0.32 6.67
CA MET A 25 -43.82 -0.89 6.41
C MET A 25 -44.54 -1.31 7.69
N THR A 26 -43.84 -1.96 8.62
CA THR A 26 -44.41 -2.41 9.91
C THR A 26 -44.79 -1.22 10.79
N VAL A 27 -43.94 -0.20 10.90
CA VAL A 27 -44.26 1.06 11.60
C VAL A 27 -45.50 1.73 11.01
N SER A 28 -45.60 1.81 9.68
CA SER A 28 -46.79 2.36 9.02
C SER A 28 -48.05 1.55 9.35
N ARG A 29 -47.99 0.21 9.30
CA ARG A 29 -49.13 -0.66 9.65
C ARG A 29 -49.57 -0.51 11.10
N VAL A 30 -48.61 -0.46 12.04
CA VAL A 30 -48.90 -0.21 13.47
C VAL A 30 -49.60 1.13 13.65
N SER A 31 -49.10 2.19 13.00
CA SER A 31 -49.69 3.53 13.10
C SER A 31 -51.14 3.59 12.60
N LYS A 32 -51.43 2.98 11.44
CA LYS A 32 -52.79 2.91 10.87
C LYS A 32 -53.75 2.17 11.78
N LYS A 33 -53.34 0.99 12.30
CA LYS A 33 -54.19 0.19 13.20
C LYS A 33 -54.43 0.88 14.55
N ARG A 34 -53.43 1.58 15.10
CA ARG A 34 -53.63 2.40 16.32
C ARG A 34 -54.62 3.54 16.09
N ALA A 35 -54.56 4.21 14.94
CA ALA A 35 -55.53 5.23 14.57
C ALA A 35 -56.95 4.64 14.45
N GLU A 36 -57.11 3.47 13.81
CA GLU A 36 -58.39 2.76 13.74
C GLU A 36 -58.94 2.40 15.13
N ILE A 37 -58.10 1.89 16.03
CA ILE A 37 -58.48 1.60 17.42
C ILE A 37 -58.92 2.88 18.13
N SER A 38 -58.18 3.98 17.99
CA SER A 38 -58.52 5.27 18.62
C SER A 38 -59.90 5.77 18.18
N ILE A 39 -60.19 5.73 16.88
CA ILE A 39 -61.50 6.11 16.34
C ILE A 39 -62.59 5.18 16.88
N LEU A 40 -62.34 3.86 16.89
CA LEU A 40 -63.29 2.89 17.42
C LEU A 40 -63.59 3.12 18.91
N GLN A 41 -62.58 3.42 19.71
CA GLN A 41 -62.74 3.70 21.15
C GLN A 41 -63.58 4.95 21.40
N GLU A 42 -63.38 6.02 20.61
CA GLU A 42 -64.18 7.24 20.70
C GLU A 42 -65.64 6.97 20.31
N THR A 43 -65.87 6.26 19.21
CA THR A 43 -67.25 5.88 18.80
C THR A 43 -67.92 4.94 19.80
N LEU A 44 -67.17 4.02 20.43
CA LEU A 44 -67.68 3.15 21.47
C LEU A 44 -68.08 3.94 22.71
N LYS A 45 -67.28 4.94 23.11
CA LYS A 45 -67.59 5.83 24.23
C LYS A 45 -68.89 6.61 23.99
N GLU A 46 -69.10 7.13 22.79
CA GLU A 46 -70.35 7.79 22.41
C GLU A 46 -71.53 6.82 22.41
N LYS A 47 -71.36 5.62 21.85
CA LYS A 47 -72.41 4.59 21.83
C LYS A 47 -72.79 4.11 23.22
N ASP A 48 -71.82 3.89 24.10
CA ASP A 48 -72.05 3.49 25.50
C ASP A 48 -72.79 4.58 26.30
N ALA A 49 -72.48 5.86 26.06
CA ALA A 49 -73.21 6.99 26.65
C ALA A 49 -74.67 7.05 26.17
N ARG A 50 -74.91 6.87 24.86
CA ARG A 50 -76.27 6.82 24.29
C ARG A 50 -77.06 5.61 24.80
N LEU A 51 -76.41 4.46 24.92
CA LEU A 51 -76.97 3.24 25.51
C LEU A 51 -77.48 3.52 26.92
N SER A 52 -76.65 4.14 27.76
CA SER A 52 -77.00 4.50 29.14
C SER A 52 -78.21 5.46 29.17
N GLN A 53 -78.25 6.46 28.28
CA GLN A 53 -79.38 7.39 28.17
C GLN A 53 -80.67 6.69 27.71
N MET A 54 -80.59 5.78 26.74
CA MET A 54 -81.74 5.02 26.25
C MET A 54 -82.29 4.06 27.31
N GLU A 55 -81.41 3.41 28.08
CA GLU A 55 -81.79 2.56 29.20
C GLU A 55 -82.55 3.37 30.27
N GLN A 56 -82.01 4.54 30.65
CA GLN A 56 -82.67 5.46 31.57
C GLN A 56 -84.04 5.92 31.04
N GLN A 57 -84.14 6.31 29.77
CA GLN A 57 -85.42 6.71 29.15
C GLN A 57 -86.46 5.58 29.16
N ILE A 58 -86.04 4.34 28.92
CA ILE A 58 -86.95 3.18 28.97
C ILE A 58 -87.42 2.90 30.41
N GLU A 59 -86.56 3.13 31.40
CA GLU A 59 -86.87 2.99 32.82
C GLU A 59 -87.84 4.09 33.28
N GLU A 60 -87.61 5.35 32.90
CA GLU A 60 -88.49 6.50 33.16
C GLU A 60 -89.88 6.33 32.51
N ILE A 61 -89.94 5.91 31.24
CA ILE A 61 -91.20 5.55 30.55
C ILE A 61 -91.94 4.44 31.31
N GLY A 62 -91.20 3.59 32.04
CA GLY A 62 -91.70 2.58 32.97
C GLY A 62 -92.59 3.12 34.12
N SER A 63 -92.66 4.44 34.32
CA SER A 63 -93.38 5.06 35.43
C SER A 63 -94.68 5.82 35.06
N GLU A 64 -94.93 6.17 33.79
CA GLU A 64 -96.02 7.10 33.38
C GLU A 64 -97.23 6.44 32.66
N LYS A 65 -98.22 5.94 33.39
CA LYS A 65 -99.29 4.99 33.01
C LYS A 65 -100.17 5.14 31.72
N SER A 66 -100.01 6.06 30.75
CA SER A 66 -101.07 6.29 29.73
C SER A 66 -100.77 6.20 28.21
N THR A 67 -99.54 5.96 27.72
CA THR A 67 -99.29 5.77 26.25
C THR A 67 -98.34 4.61 25.91
N TRP A 68 -98.63 3.41 26.42
CA TRP A 68 -97.60 2.50 26.94
C TRP A 68 -96.95 1.41 26.08
N SER A 69 -97.49 0.96 24.94
CA SER A 69 -96.93 -0.25 24.29
C SER A 69 -95.92 0.07 23.18
N ARG A 70 -96.28 0.98 22.26
CA ARG A 70 -95.56 1.10 20.98
C ARG A 70 -94.22 1.83 21.09
N ARG A 71 -94.16 2.94 21.86
CA ARG A 71 -92.93 3.73 22.05
C ARG A 71 -91.86 2.95 22.80
N LYS A 72 -92.24 2.29 23.91
CA LYS A 72 -91.35 1.42 24.69
C LYS A 72 -90.84 0.24 23.86
N THR A 73 -91.73 -0.42 23.11
CA THR A 73 -91.34 -1.54 22.22
C THR A 73 -90.36 -1.12 21.13
N ASN A 74 -90.54 0.07 20.53
CA ASN A 74 -89.62 0.59 19.52
C ASN A 74 -88.25 0.94 20.13
N LEU A 75 -88.22 1.64 21.26
CA LEU A 75 -86.97 1.96 21.97
C LEU A 75 -86.24 0.69 22.44
N SER A 76 -86.95 -0.33 22.93
CA SER A 76 -86.34 -1.62 23.29
C SER A 76 -85.72 -2.35 22.09
N LYS A 77 -86.32 -2.25 20.90
CA LYS A 77 -85.76 -2.82 19.66
C LYS A 77 -84.50 -2.07 19.23
N GLU A 78 -84.54 -0.74 19.24
CA GLU A 78 -83.37 0.10 18.93
C GLU A 78 -82.23 -0.14 19.92
N LEU A 79 -82.54 -0.25 21.22
CA LEU A 79 -81.57 -0.58 22.26
C LEU A 79 -80.89 -1.93 21.98
N ARG A 80 -81.66 -2.96 21.61
CA ARG A 80 -81.12 -4.28 21.28
C ARG A 80 -80.15 -4.22 20.10
N LEU A 81 -80.54 -3.55 19.02
CA LEU A 81 -79.69 -3.38 17.84
C LEU A 81 -78.41 -2.62 18.21
N MET A 82 -78.51 -1.57 19.02
CA MET A 82 -77.34 -0.82 19.50
C MET A 82 -76.41 -1.68 20.38
N LYS A 83 -76.95 -2.56 21.24
CA LYS A 83 -76.14 -3.52 22.01
C LYS A 83 -75.39 -4.50 21.12
N GLU A 84 -76.05 -5.05 20.10
CA GLU A 84 -75.44 -5.95 19.13
C GLU A 84 -74.30 -5.26 18.35
N ASP A 85 -74.52 -4.01 17.94
CA ASP A 85 -73.50 -3.15 17.30
C ASP A 85 -72.29 -2.89 18.22
N VAL A 86 -72.51 -2.57 19.50
CA VAL A 86 -71.42 -2.35 20.47
C VAL A 86 -70.62 -3.62 20.71
N ILE A 87 -71.28 -4.78 20.83
CA ILE A 87 -70.59 -6.08 20.97
C ILE A 87 -69.72 -6.36 19.74
N SER A 88 -70.25 -6.11 18.54
CA SER A 88 -69.52 -6.27 17.28
C SER A 88 -68.30 -5.35 17.21
N ALA A 89 -68.46 -4.08 17.57
CA ALA A 89 -67.38 -3.08 17.60
C ALA A 89 -66.29 -3.44 18.63
N ARG A 90 -66.65 -3.90 19.83
CA ARG A 90 -65.69 -4.37 20.86
C ARG A 90 -64.92 -5.61 20.41
N LYS A 91 -65.57 -6.54 19.71
CA LYS A 91 -64.87 -7.70 19.08
C LYS A 91 -63.86 -7.24 18.04
N LYS A 92 -64.22 -6.26 17.21
CA LYS A 92 -63.32 -5.66 16.21
C LYS A 92 -62.14 -4.95 16.86
N GLU A 93 -62.37 -4.16 17.91
CA GLU A 93 -61.32 -3.50 18.70
C GLU A 93 -60.35 -4.53 19.29
N SER A 94 -60.85 -5.57 19.97
CA SER A 94 -60.03 -6.64 20.55
C SER A 94 -59.17 -7.34 19.49
N SER A 95 -59.72 -7.61 18.31
CA SER A 95 -58.99 -8.19 17.17
C SER A 95 -57.88 -7.26 16.67
N LEU A 96 -58.16 -5.96 16.52
CA LEU A 96 -57.17 -4.97 16.09
C LEU A 96 -56.05 -4.80 17.13
N SER A 97 -56.37 -4.80 18.43
CA SER A 97 -55.39 -4.72 19.51
C SER A 97 -54.41 -5.90 19.48
N LYS A 98 -54.89 -7.13 19.27
CA LYS A 98 -54.02 -8.31 19.09
C LYS A 98 -53.11 -8.17 17.87
N GLN A 99 -53.61 -7.61 16.77
CA GLN A 99 -52.78 -7.36 15.58
C GLN A 99 -51.71 -6.30 15.81
N VAL A 100 -52.01 -5.25 16.59
CA VAL A 100 -51.01 -4.23 16.98
C VAL A 100 -49.93 -4.84 17.86
N GLU A 101 -50.29 -5.71 18.80
CA GLU A 101 -49.35 -6.43 19.67
C GLU A 101 -48.37 -7.28 18.84
N MET A 102 -48.88 -8.15 17.96
CA MET A 102 -48.03 -8.97 17.07
C MET A 102 -47.11 -8.12 16.19
N LEU A 103 -47.63 -7.04 15.58
CA LEU A 103 -46.82 -6.15 14.74
C LEU A 103 -45.78 -5.37 15.57
N SER A 104 -46.04 -5.10 16.85
CA SER A 104 -45.08 -4.44 17.74
C SER A 104 -43.93 -5.37 18.13
N GLU A 105 -44.20 -6.67 18.31
CA GLU A 105 -43.16 -7.68 18.50
C GLU A 105 -42.31 -7.86 17.25
N GLU A 106 -42.95 -7.93 16.06
CA GLU A 106 -42.24 -7.99 14.78
C GLU A 106 -41.35 -6.75 14.58
N LYS A 107 -41.87 -5.56 14.88
CA LYS A 107 -41.10 -4.31 14.85
C LYS A 107 -39.86 -4.41 15.75
N LYS A 108 -40.01 -4.88 16.99
CA LYS A 108 -38.90 -5.03 17.94
C LYS A 108 -37.83 -5.99 17.40
N ARG A 109 -38.23 -7.15 16.85
CA ARG A 109 -37.29 -8.10 16.22
C ARG A 109 -36.51 -7.49 15.06
N LEU A 110 -37.17 -6.66 14.24
CA LEU A 110 -36.52 -5.94 13.14
C LEU A 110 -35.54 -4.87 13.66
N GLU A 111 -35.89 -4.15 14.73
CA GLU A 111 -34.98 -3.19 15.39
C GLU A 111 -33.73 -3.89 15.96
N ASP A 112 -33.90 -5.03 16.63
CA ASP A 112 -32.79 -5.82 17.16
C ASP A 112 -31.87 -6.33 16.02
N THR A 113 -32.46 -6.84 14.94
CA THR A 113 -31.72 -7.29 13.74
C THR A 113 -30.95 -6.14 13.09
N LEU A 114 -31.56 -4.96 13.01
CA LEU A 114 -30.91 -3.75 12.48
C LEU A 114 -29.73 -3.34 13.34
N ALA A 115 -29.87 -3.38 14.67
CA ALA A 115 -28.80 -3.04 15.59
C ALA A 115 -27.60 -4.02 15.47
N GLU A 116 -27.87 -5.31 15.39
CA GLU A 116 -26.84 -6.35 15.26
C GLU A 116 -26.11 -6.26 13.91
N THR A 117 -26.85 -6.12 12.80
CA THR A 117 -26.26 -5.98 11.46
C THR A 117 -25.42 -4.71 11.34
N THR A 118 -25.88 -3.60 11.91
CA THR A 118 -25.12 -2.34 11.95
C THR A 118 -23.82 -2.49 12.74
N ARG A 119 -23.87 -3.12 13.93
CA ARG A 119 -22.68 -3.40 14.75
C ARG A 119 -21.67 -4.27 14.00
N SER A 120 -22.13 -5.36 13.39
CA SER A 120 -21.26 -6.27 12.63
C SER A 120 -20.61 -5.57 11.43
N MET A 121 -21.33 -4.67 10.75
CA MET A 121 -20.78 -3.88 9.66
C MET A 121 -19.68 -2.93 10.16
N GLN A 122 -19.91 -2.26 11.28
CA GLN A 122 -18.95 -1.33 11.88
C GLN A 122 -17.66 -2.03 12.32
N GLU A 123 -17.76 -3.19 12.98
CA GLU A 123 -16.61 -4.00 13.38
C GLU A 123 -15.78 -4.46 12.17
N ARG A 124 -16.44 -4.92 11.10
CA ARG A 124 -15.75 -5.34 9.87
C ARG A 124 -15.04 -4.18 9.19
N PHE A 125 -15.70 -3.02 9.10
CA PHE A 125 -15.11 -1.81 8.53
C PHE A 125 -13.88 -1.36 9.33
N GLN A 126 -13.95 -1.42 10.66
CA GLN A 126 -12.80 -1.14 11.52
C GLN A 126 -11.67 -2.15 11.27
N ALA A 127 -11.98 -3.45 11.22
CA ALA A 127 -10.99 -4.50 10.98
C ALA A 127 -10.31 -4.38 9.61
N THR A 128 -11.05 -4.08 8.55
CA THR A 128 -10.46 -3.85 7.22
C THR A 128 -9.63 -2.59 7.18
N THR A 129 -10.08 -1.52 7.82
CA THR A 129 -9.32 -0.27 7.94
C THR A 129 -7.99 -0.50 8.66
N GLU A 130 -8.01 -1.23 9.78
CA GLU A 130 -6.79 -1.58 10.52
C GLU A 130 -5.87 -2.51 9.73
N LYS A 131 -6.42 -3.45 8.94
CA LYS A 131 -5.61 -4.28 8.04
C LYS A 131 -4.91 -3.43 6.97
N ILE A 132 -5.64 -2.53 6.32
CA ILE A 132 -5.09 -1.62 5.29
C ILE A 132 -4.01 -0.73 5.90
N LYS A 133 -4.25 -0.17 7.09
CA LYS A 133 -3.22 0.60 7.81
C LYS A 133 -1.96 -0.22 8.03
N LYS A 134 -2.07 -1.42 8.61
CA LYS A 134 -0.91 -2.30 8.86
C LYS A 134 -0.13 -2.63 7.60
N GLU A 135 -0.82 -2.92 6.49
CA GLU A 135 -0.18 -3.18 5.19
C GLU A 135 0.53 -1.93 4.66
N ALA A 136 -0.05 -0.74 4.83
CA ALA A 136 0.59 0.52 4.48
C ALA A 136 1.83 0.78 5.36
N THR A 137 1.75 0.54 6.67
CA THR A 137 2.89 0.70 7.59
C THR A 137 4.04 -0.23 7.19
N LEU A 138 3.76 -1.50 6.92
CA LEU A 138 4.76 -2.47 6.46
C LEU A 138 5.41 -2.05 5.14
N LYS A 139 4.63 -1.52 4.18
CA LYS A 139 5.18 -1.00 2.93
C LYS A 139 6.06 0.23 3.15
N ASN A 140 5.66 1.11 4.06
CA ASN A 140 6.46 2.29 4.43
C ASN A 140 7.80 1.85 5.06
N GLU A 141 7.79 0.87 5.97
CA GLU A 141 9.01 0.28 6.57
C GLU A 141 9.93 -0.33 5.51
N GLN A 142 9.38 -1.11 4.57
CA GLN A 142 10.15 -1.69 3.46
C GLN A 142 10.77 -0.61 2.58
N LEU A 143 10.03 0.46 2.28
CA LEU A 143 10.51 1.57 1.45
C LEU A 143 11.59 2.38 2.18
N LEU A 144 11.44 2.61 3.48
CA LEU A 144 12.45 3.22 4.33
C LEU A 144 13.75 2.40 4.33
N GLU A 145 13.66 1.08 4.45
CA GLU A 145 14.83 0.20 4.44
C GLU A 145 15.50 0.17 3.05
N GLN A 146 14.71 0.12 1.97
CA GLN A 146 15.23 0.24 0.60
C GLN A 146 15.98 1.56 0.39
N ARG A 147 15.41 2.67 0.87
CA ARG A 147 16.03 3.99 0.80
C ARG A 147 17.32 4.06 1.60
N LYS A 148 17.33 3.51 2.83
CA LYS A 148 18.53 3.46 3.67
C LYS A 148 19.67 2.68 3.00
N ASN A 149 19.35 1.55 2.38
CA ASN A 149 20.32 0.78 1.60
C ASN A 149 20.84 1.56 0.38
N LEU A 150 19.97 2.30 -0.32
CA LEU A 150 20.38 3.15 -1.43
C LEU A 150 21.31 4.28 -0.99
N LEU A 151 21.02 4.93 0.15
CA LEU A 151 21.87 5.97 0.72
C LEU A 151 23.22 5.43 1.18
N MET A 152 23.25 4.23 1.77
CA MET A 152 24.48 3.55 2.14
C MET A 152 25.32 3.18 0.91
N GLN A 153 24.70 2.71 -0.17
CA GLN A 153 25.38 2.49 -1.45
C GLN A 153 25.96 3.80 -2.02
N LEU A 154 25.22 4.90 -1.92
CA LEU A 154 25.69 6.24 -2.28
C LEU A 154 26.96 6.65 -1.51
N GLU A 155 26.96 6.42 -0.19
CA GLU A 155 28.10 6.73 0.68
C GLU A 155 29.30 5.81 0.40
N ASP A 156 29.08 4.51 0.20
CA ASP A 156 30.12 3.56 -0.18
C ASP A 156 30.74 3.91 -1.55
N LEU A 157 29.90 4.26 -2.53
CA LEU A 157 30.38 4.80 -3.81
C LEU A 157 31.24 6.04 -3.56
N LYS A 158 30.75 7.06 -2.84
CA LYS A 158 31.54 8.26 -2.51
C LYS A 158 32.86 7.96 -1.82
N GLY A 159 32.88 7.07 -0.82
CA GLY A 159 34.09 6.70 -0.08
C GLY A 159 35.11 5.94 -0.93
N LYS A 160 34.66 5.12 -1.88
CA LYS A 160 35.54 4.53 -2.90
C LYS A 160 36.18 5.58 -3.81
N PHE A 161 35.61 6.78 -3.93
CA PHE A 161 36.13 7.86 -4.78
C PHE A 161 37.06 8.84 -4.07
N GLU A 162 37.01 8.99 -2.74
CA GLU A 162 37.98 9.83 -2.01
C GLU A 162 39.43 9.33 -2.16
N ASN A 163 39.61 8.09 -2.64
CA ASN A 163 40.91 7.46 -2.90
C ASN A 163 41.26 7.33 -4.40
N PHE A 164 40.53 7.97 -5.32
CA PHE A 164 40.78 7.86 -6.77
C PHE A 164 41.37 9.15 -7.34
N ASP A 165 42.59 9.08 -7.85
CA ASP A 165 43.31 10.19 -8.50
C ASP A 165 42.55 10.78 -9.70
N GLU A 166 42.56 12.11 -9.80
CA GLU A 166 41.83 12.97 -10.76
C GLU A 166 42.11 12.69 -12.26
N GLU A 167 43.08 11.83 -12.61
CA GLU A 167 43.53 11.64 -13.99
C GLU A 167 42.83 10.51 -14.79
N LYS A 168 41.94 9.69 -14.20
CA LYS A 168 41.26 8.60 -14.93
C LYS A 168 39.85 8.97 -15.44
N SER A 169 39.82 9.28 -16.74
CA SER A 169 38.67 9.26 -17.68
C SER A 169 37.40 10.01 -17.28
N ASN A 170 37.13 11.13 -17.96
CA ASN A 170 35.87 11.91 -17.87
C ASN A 170 34.60 11.04 -17.88
N LEU A 171 34.60 9.90 -18.57
CA LEU A 171 33.45 9.01 -18.64
C LEU A 171 33.15 8.25 -17.32
N GLN A 172 34.16 7.89 -16.53
CA GLN A 172 33.93 7.28 -15.21
C GLN A 172 33.31 8.30 -14.26
N ASN A 173 33.87 9.52 -14.21
CA ASN A 173 33.31 10.63 -13.43
C ASN A 173 31.87 10.98 -13.86
N ASP A 174 31.57 10.97 -15.16
CA ASP A 174 30.22 11.16 -15.69
C ASP A 174 29.27 10.02 -15.27
N LEU A 175 29.73 8.76 -15.27
CA LEU A 175 28.94 7.61 -14.84
C LEU A 175 28.55 7.72 -13.36
N ILE A 176 29.51 8.15 -12.55
CA ILE A 176 29.39 8.28 -11.09
C ILE A 176 28.46 9.45 -10.75
N ASP A 177 28.65 10.60 -11.40
CA ASP A 177 27.76 11.74 -11.25
C ASP A 177 26.32 11.38 -11.68
N LEU A 178 26.17 10.64 -12.77
CA LEU A 178 24.86 10.21 -13.25
C LEU A 178 24.21 9.16 -12.32
N ALA A 179 24.99 8.22 -11.78
CA ALA A 179 24.52 7.27 -10.76
C ALA A 179 24.13 8.00 -9.47
N ALA A 180 24.92 8.98 -9.03
CA ALA A 180 24.63 9.78 -7.85
C ALA A 180 23.36 10.63 -8.03
N ARG A 181 23.16 11.23 -9.22
CA ARG A 181 21.92 11.93 -9.58
C ARG A 181 20.73 10.98 -9.59
N LEU A 182 20.86 9.79 -10.17
CA LEU A 182 19.81 8.77 -10.18
C LEU A 182 19.42 8.38 -8.76
N MET A 183 20.40 8.13 -7.89
CA MET A 183 20.15 7.74 -6.50
C MET A 183 19.50 8.87 -5.69
N LYS A 184 19.90 10.13 -5.90
CA LYS A 184 19.24 11.30 -5.30
C LYS A 184 17.79 11.45 -5.76
N GLU A 185 17.52 11.29 -7.06
CA GLU A 185 16.16 11.34 -7.60
C GLU A 185 15.29 10.20 -7.10
N LYS A 186 15.84 8.98 -7.00
CA LYS A 186 15.14 7.83 -6.43
C LYS A 186 14.83 8.04 -4.94
N ALA A 187 15.79 8.54 -4.16
CA ALA A 187 15.57 8.91 -2.76
C ALA A 187 14.48 9.99 -2.62
N LYS A 188 14.49 10.99 -3.50
CA LYS A 188 13.46 12.04 -3.56
C LYS A 188 12.07 11.45 -3.86
N LEU A 189 11.98 10.53 -4.82
CA LEU A 189 10.73 9.84 -5.17
C LEU A 189 10.21 8.98 -4.01
N ASP A 190 11.08 8.30 -3.28
CA ASP A 190 10.70 7.50 -2.13
C ASP A 190 10.20 8.37 -0.98
N CYS A 191 10.81 9.54 -0.75
CA CYS A 191 10.29 10.53 0.21
C CYS A 191 8.89 11.02 -0.18
N TYR A 192 8.62 11.23 -1.48
CA TYR A 192 7.27 11.57 -1.94
C TYR A 192 6.28 10.47 -1.57
N LYS A 193 6.55 9.22 -1.96
CA LYS A 193 5.67 8.08 -1.67
C LYS A 193 5.40 7.94 -0.17
N LEU A 194 6.43 8.08 0.66
CA LEU A 194 6.31 8.01 2.12
C LEU A 194 5.49 9.18 2.66
N GLY A 195 5.80 10.42 2.26
CA GLY A 195 5.05 11.61 2.66
C GLY A 195 3.56 11.49 2.33
N PHE A 196 3.22 11.01 1.13
CA PHE A 196 1.84 10.73 0.73
C PHE A 196 1.16 9.66 1.57
N SER A 197 1.89 8.59 1.86
CA SER A 197 1.40 7.50 2.71
C SER A 197 1.08 8.02 4.12
N PHE A 198 1.98 8.81 4.70
CA PHE A 198 1.79 9.42 6.02
C PHE A 198 0.69 10.48 6.04
N GLU A 199 0.51 11.28 4.97
CA GLU A 199 -0.64 12.18 4.83
C GLU A 199 -1.97 11.39 4.87
N ASN A 200 -2.05 10.26 4.16
CA ASN A 200 -3.23 9.39 4.17
C ASN A 200 -3.50 8.76 5.55
N GLU A 201 -2.43 8.45 6.29
CA GLU A 201 -2.50 7.99 7.68
C GLU A 201 -2.82 9.11 8.68
N LYS A 202 -2.89 10.38 8.22
CA LYS A 202 -2.99 11.59 9.04
C LYS A 202 -1.82 11.77 10.02
N ASN A 203 -0.69 11.11 9.74
CA ASN A 203 0.54 11.28 10.49
C ASN A 203 1.31 12.49 9.93
N HIS A 204 0.87 13.69 10.33
CA HIS A 204 1.41 14.94 9.82
C HIS A 204 2.90 15.14 10.14
N GLU A 205 3.36 14.67 11.30
CA GLU A 205 4.76 14.81 11.71
C GLU A 205 5.71 13.99 10.84
N ALA A 206 5.36 12.71 10.58
CA ALA A 206 6.15 11.86 9.70
C ALA A 206 6.12 12.37 8.25
N ALA A 207 4.95 12.82 7.77
CA ALA A 207 4.84 13.41 6.43
C ALA A 207 5.71 14.66 6.27
N ILE A 208 5.71 15.56 7.25
CA ILE A 208 6.55 16.76 7.25
C ILE A 208 8.03 16.39 7.16
N LYS A 209 8.47 15.41 7.96
CA LYS A 209 9.87 14.97 7.94
C LYS A 209 10.31 14.51 6.55
N GLU A 210 9.49 13.71 5.87
CA GLU A 210 9.81 13.24 4.52
C GLU A 210 9.80 14.38 3.49
N TYR A 211 8.89 15.35 3.59
CA TYR A 211 8.90 16.51 2.69
C TYR A 211 10.04 17.49 2.97
N GLU A 212 10.45 17.66 4.24
CA GLU A 212 11.63 18.45 4.58
C GLU A 212 12.92 17.82 4.07
N GLU A 213 12.99 16.49 4.06
CA GLU A 213 14.10 15.73 3.47
C GLU A 213 14.21 15.96 1.95
N ILE A 214 13.08 16.04 1.24
CA ILE A 214 13.06 16.45 -0.17
C ILE A 214 13.67 17.84 -0.34
N LEU A 215 13.38 18.77 0.57
CA LEU A 215 13.95 20.12 0.53
C LEU A 215 15.44 20.16 0.89
N GLN A 216 15.99 19.15 1.55
CA GLN A 216 17.44 19.00 1.70
C GLN A 216 18.11 18.57 0.39
N ILE A 217 17.44 17.71 -0.39
CA ILE A 217 17.91 17.25 -1.71
C ILE A 217 17.74 18.37 -2.76
N ASP A 218 16.59 19.03 -2.76
CA ASP A 218 16.21 20.09 -3.68
C ASP A 218 15.48 21.24 -2.93
N PRO A 219 16.23 22.27 -2.48
CA PRO A 219 15.68 23.37 -1.68
C PRO A 219 14.60 24.21 -2.37
N ARG A 220 14.48 24.10 -3.69
CA ARG A 220 13.51 24.85 -4.51
C ARG A 220 12.36 23.98 -5.00
N ASP A 221 12.27 22.75 -4.51
CA ASP A 221 11.19 21.84 -4.89
C ASP A 221 9.83 22.45 -4.55
N ALA A 222 9.04 22.74 -5.57
CA ALA A 222 7.77 23.43 -5.43
C ALA A 222 6.75 22.57 -4.66
N HIS A 223 6.78 21.26 -4.85
CA HIS A 223 5.76 20.35 -4.35
C HIS A 223 5.94 19.99 -2.90
N ALA A 224 7.17 19.74 -2.45
CA ALA A 224 7.46 19.61 -1.03
C ALA A 224 7.03 20.87 -0.27
N ASN A 225 7.32 22.08 -0.80
CA ASN A 225 6.85 23.34 -0.22
C ASN A 225 5.31 23.43 -0.20
N LEU A 226 4.62 23.02 -1.27
CA LEU A 226 3.15 23.05 -1.34
C LEU A 226 2.51 22.04 -0.37
N ARG A 227 3.05 20.83 -0.27
CA ARG A 227 2.59 19.77 0.63
C ARG A 227 2.76 20.19 2.09
N LEU A 228 3.94 20.70 2.44
CA LEU A 228 4.22 21.27 3.76
C LEU A 228 3.25 22.41 4.07
N ALA A 229 3.04 23.35 3.15
CA ALA A 229 2.05 24.42 3.33
C ALA A 229 0.64 23.85 3.59
N SER A 230 0.19 22.86 2.81
CA SER A 230 -1.12 22.22 3.01
C SER A 230 -1.25 21.54 4.38
N ILE A 231 -0.21 20.80 4.81
CA ILE A 231 -0.19 20.14 6.12
C ILE A 231 -0.23 21.18 7.24
N TYR A 232 0.54 22.26 7.13
CA TYR A 232 0.54 23.33 8.14
C TYR A 232 -0.77 24.13 8.17
N ILE A 233 -1.49 24.26 7.04
CA ILE A 233 -2.81 24.92 6.99
C ILE A 233 -3.91 24.03 7.61
N HIS A 234 -4.03 22.78 7.13
CA HIS A 234 -5.19 21.93 7.42
C HIS A 234 -4.96 20.96 8.58
N GLY A 235 -3.73 20.47 8.73
CA GLY A 235 -3.35 19.47 9.75
C GLY A 235 -2.94 20.13 11.05
N ILE A 236 -1.76 20.76 11.06
CA ILE A 236 -1.16 21.35 12.27
C ILE A 236 -1.80 22.70 12.66
N LYS A 237 -2.32 23.44 11.67
CA LYS A 237 -2.90 24.78 11.84
C LYS A 237 -1.89 25.79 12.40
N ASP A 238 -0.68 25.76 11.83
CA ASP A 238 0.39 26.73 12.08
C ASP A 238 0.45 27.73 10.91
N PRO A 239 -0.12 28.93 11.06
CA PRO A 239 -0.22 29.91 9.97
C PRO A 239 1.14 30.51 9.57
N ASP A 240 2.11 30.55 10.49
CA ASP A 240 3.44 31.13 10.24
C ASP A 240 4.26 30.21 9.34
N LYS A 241 4.31 28.92 9.68
CA LYS A 241 4.96 27.91 8.83
C LYS A 241 4.22 27.71 7.51
N ALA A 242 2.89 27.71 7.54
CA ALA A 242 2.08 27.68 6.32
C ALA A 242 2.45 28.83 5.37
N SER A 243 2.56 30.07 5.90
CA SER A 243 2.92 31.24 5.11
C SER A 243 4.36 31.18 4.59
N TYR A 244 5.29 30.64 5.38
CA TYR A 244 6.68 30.43 4.98
C TYR A 244 6.79 29.50 3.76
N TYR A 245 6.19 28.31 3.84
CA TYR A 245 6.23 27.34 2.75
C TYR A 245 5.41 27.79 1.53
N SER A 246 4.27 28.46 1.74
CA SER A 246 3.47 29.06 0.64
C SER A 246 4.26 30.11 -0.14
N ARG A 247 5.07 30.93 0.56
CA ARG A 247 5.91 31.95 -0.08
C ARG A 247 6.99 31.30 -0.95
N LYS A 248 7.68 30.28 -0.44
CA LYS A 248 8.70 29.53 -1.22
C LYS A 248 8.12 28.85 -2.46
N TYR A 249 6.91 28.32 -2.37
CA TYR A 249 6.18 27.82 -3.53
C TYR A 249 5.87 28.93 -4.55
N SER A 250 5.32 30.05 -4.10
CA SER A 250 4.90 31.16 -4.99
C SER A 250 6.04 31.79 -5.79
N THR A 251 7.28 31.70 -5.29
CA THR A 251 8.47 32.15 -6.01
C THR A 251 8.97 31.18 -7.09
N SER A 252 8.47 29.94 -7.11
CA SER A 252 8.97 28.85 -7.96
C SER A 252 8.27 28.75 -9.32
N LYS A 253 6.94 28.95 -9.42
CA LYS A 253 6.20 29.04 -10.68
C LYS A 253 4.82 29.69 -10.47
N SER A 254 4.41 30.52 -11.43
CA SER A 254 3.10 31.13 -11.52
C SER A 254 1.98 30.08 -11.56
N SER A 255 1.05 30.20 -10.62
CA SER A 255 -0.14 29.37 -10.36
C SER A 255 -0.92 28.89 -11.60
N ARG A 256 -1.19 27.57 -11.69
CA ARG A 256 -2.49 27.01 -12.14
C ARG A 256 -2.65 25.50 -11.85
N ARG A 257 -3.62 25.20 -10.97
CA ARG A 257 -4.24 23.88 -10.65
C ARG A 257 -3.39 22.87 -9.87
N ILE A 258 -3.45 23.09 -8.55
CA ILE A 258 -2.88 22.31 -7.44
C ILE A 258 -3.02 20.79 -7.64
N GLU A 259 -4.19 20.27 -8.02
CA GLU A 259 -4.44 18.82 -8.12
C GLU A 259 -3.93 18.15 -9.40
N GLN A 260 -3.85 18.88 -10.53
CA GLN A 260 -3.34 18.32 -11.79
C GLN A 260 -1.81 18.27 -11.81
N ASP A 261 -1.13 19.19 -11.10
CA ASP A 261 0.34 19.25 -11.05
C ASP A 261 0.98 18.19 -10.13
N ILE A 262 0.23 17.66 -9.15
CA ILE A 262 0.72 16.62 -8.21
C ILE A 262 1.04 15.31 -8.94
N ASP A 263 0.15 14.88 -9.84
CA ASP A 263 0.37 13.69 -10.67
C ASP A 263 1.48 13.95 -11.69
N ILE A 264 1.56 15.17 -12.23
CA ILE A 264 2.55 15.56 -13.24
C ILE A 264 3.99 15.46 -12.71
N ASP A 265 4.27 15.91 -11.48
CA ASP A 265 5.64 15.93 -10.96
C ASP A 265 6.09 14.59 -10.34
N LEU A 266 5.16 13.77 -9.80
CA LEU A 266 5.46 12.35 -9.51
C LEU A 266 5.83 11.63 -10.81
N THR A 267 5.11 11.92 -11.89
CA THR A 267 5.40 11.41 -13.22
C THR A 267 6.70 12.01 -13.78
N GLU A 268 7.02 13.27 -13.50
CA GLU A 268 8.25 13.94 -13.94
C GLU A 268 9.47 13.42 -13.18
N ALA A 269 9.39 13.24 -11.87
CA ALA A 269 10.42 12.62 -11.04
C ALA A 269 10.66 11.15 -11.46
N ALA A 270 9.59 10.38 -11.68
CA ALA A 270 9.69 9.02 -12.20
C ALA A 270 10.27 8.99 -13.63
N LYS A 271 9.89 9.95 -14.48
CA LYS A 271 10.44 10.08 -15.85
C LYS A 271 11.91 10.46 -15.81
N LYS A 272 12.32 11.31 -14.87
CA LYS A 272 13.72 11.71 -14.65
C LYS A 272 14.55 10.54 -14.11
N GLU A 273 14.00 9.72 -13.21
CA GLU A 273 14.60 8.46 -12.77
C GLU A 273 14.81 7.51 -13.96
N VAL A 274 13.80 7.32 -14.80
CA VAL A 274 13.90 6.46 -16.01
C VAL A 274 14.95 7.01 -16.99
N ASP A 275 14.95 8.31 -17.27
CA ASP A 275 15.93 8.96 -18.17
C ASP A 275 17.37 8.82 -17.65
N LEU A 276 17.58 9.02 -16.35
CA LEU A 276 18.88 8.81 -15.71
C LEU A 276 19.30 7.33 -15.71
N THR A 277 18.36 6.40 -15.60
CA THR A 277 18.63 4.96 -15.69
C THR A 277 19.09 4.56 -17.10
N VAL A 278 18.45 5.10 -18.13
CA VAL A 278 18.83 4.88 -19.53
C VAL A 278 20.23 5.42 -19.79
N LYS A 279 20.50 6.69 -19.42
CA LYS A 279 21.82 7.30 -19.55
C LYS A 279 22.91 6.53 -18.79
N LEU A 280 22.57 5.94 -17.64
CA LEU A 280 23.51 5.16 -16.84
C LEU A 280 23.90 3.87 -17.54
N ASN A 281 22.92 3.21 -18.16
CA ASN A 281 23.17 1.98 -18.93
C ASN A 281 23.99 2.25 -20.20
N GLU A 282 23.70 3.35 -20.90
CA GLU A 282 24.50 3.78 -22.06
C GLU A 282 25.95 4.10 -21.67
N ALA A 283 26.15 4.79 -20.55
CA ALA A 283 27.49 5.14 -20.08
C ALA A 283 28.24 3.91 -19.52
N LYS A 284 27.53 2.92 -18.91
CA LYS A 284 28.11 1.62 -18.53
C LYS A 284 28.55 0.82 -19.75
N GLN A 285 27.77 0.86 -20.84
CA GLN A 285 28.11 0.22 -22.10
C GLN A 285 29.38 0.83 -22.70
N ARG A 286 29.49 2.16 -22.72
CA ARG A 286 30.71 2.87 -23.15
C ARG A 286 31.92 2.62 -22.23
N LEU A 287 31.69 2.39 -20.92
CA LEU A 287 32.74 2.00 -19.98
C LEU A 287 33.28 0.58 -20.28
N GLY A 288 32.42 -0.33 -20.75
CA GLY A 288 32.84 -1.65 -21.25
C GLY A 288 33.86 -1.55 -22.39
N ASP A 289 33.75 -0.51 -23.22
CA ASP A 289 34.72 -0.23 -24.30
C ASP A 289 36.04 0.38 -23.77
N ILE A 290 36.01 1.12 -22.65
CA ILE A 290 37.21 1.66 -21.96
C ILE A 290 37.92 0.58 -21.12
N ASN A 291 37.19 -0.38 -20.54
CA ASN A 291 37.76 -1.46 -19.72
C ASN A 291 38.82 -2.30 -20.45
N LYS A 292 38.79 -2.34 -21.78
CA LYS A 292 39.85 -2.95 -22.62
C LYS A 292 41.21 -2.23 -22.48
N GLN A 293 41.25 -0.99 -22.01
CA GLN A 293 42.46 -0.24 -21.65
C GLN A 293 42.84 -0.42 -20.16
N THR A 294 41.87 -0.59 -19.25
CA THR A 294 42.11 -0.85 -17.81
C THR A 294 42.63 -2.26 -17.54
N MET A 295 42.13 -3.28 -18.25
CA MET A 295 42.71 -4.62 -18.21
C MET A 295 44.19 -4.59 -18.56
N LYS A 296 44.56 -3.89 -19.65
CA LYS A 296 45.95 -3.77 -20.09
C LYS A 296 46.84 -3.09 -19.05
N PHE A 297 46.29 -2.19 -18.24
CA PHE A 297 47.01 -1.57 -17.13
C PHE A 297 47.34 -2.60 -16.03
N HIS A 298 46.35 -3.35 -15.55
CA HIS A 298 46.56 -4.39 -14.54
C HIS A 298 47.48 -5.51 -15.06
N TYR A 299 47.30 -5.92 -16.31
CA TYR A 299 48.19 -6.88 -16.97
C TYR A 299 49.65 -6.40 -17.03
N ASN A 300 49.88 -5.14 -17.43
CA ASN A 300 51.22 -4.58 -17.50
C ASN A 300 51.84 -4.37 -16.11
N LEU A 301 51.05 -4.01 -15.11
CA LEU A 301 51.51 -3.86 -13.73
C LEU A 301 51.88 -5.20 -13.11
N ALA A 302 51.08 -6.24 -13.36
CA ALA A 302 51.39 -7.61 -12.97
C ALA A 302 52.71 -8.10 -13.58
N LEU A 303 52.94 -7.83 -14.88
CA LEU A 303 54.22 -8.10 -15.55
C LEU A 303 55.39 -7.35 -14.91
N MET A 304 55.17 -6.15 -14.37
CA MET A 304 56.22 -5.42 -13.66
C MET A 304 56.52 -6.04 -12.30
N TYR A 305 55.51 -6.39 -11.51
CA TYR A 305 55.70 -7.04 -10.22
C TYR A 305 56.37 -8.40 -10.35
N ASP A 306 55.98 -9.19 -11.35
CA ASP A 306 56.61 -10.48 -11.67
C ASP A 306 58.12 -10.31 -11.93
N LYS A 307 58.49 -9.36 -12.80
CA LYS A 307 59.90 -9.02 -13.08
C LYS A 307 60.67 -8.51 -11.87
N MET A 308 60.00 -7.88 -10.91
CA MET A 308 60.60 -7.39 -9.67
C MET A 308 60.64 -8.44 -8.56
N GLY A 309 60.10 -9.64 -8.78
CA GLY A 309 60.03 -10.72 -7.81
C GLY A 309 58.90 -10.61 -6.78
N GLY A 310 57.96 -9.67 -6.98
CA GLY A 310 56.76 -9.49 -6.17
C GLY A 310 55.63 -10.40 -6.64
N TYR A 311 55.79 -11.71 -6.48
CA TYR A 311 54.95 -12.70 -7.16
C TYR A 311 53.50 -12.75 -6.65
N LYS A 312 53.25 -12.40 -5.38
CA LYS A 312 51.88 -12.41 -4.84
C LYS A 312 51.08 -11.22 -5.38
N GLU A 313 51.73 -10.06 -5.42
CA GLU A 313 51.22 -8.82 -5.97
C GLU A 313 51.01 -8.97 -7.49
N ALA A 314 51.91 -9.65 -8.18
CA ALA A 314 51.74 -9.99 -9.60
C ALA A 314 50.48 -10.84 -9.82
N ILE A 315 50.25 -11.87 -8.99
CA ILE A 315 49.04 -12.70 -9.08
C ILE A 315 47.78 -11.87 -8.85
N GLU A 316 47.75 -11.02 -7.82
CA GLU A 316 46.59 -10.16 -7.53
C GLU A 316 46.26 -9.24 -8.71
N GLU A 317 47.28 -8.66 -9.34
CA GLU A 317 47.09 -7.78 -10.50
C GLU A 317 46.70 -8.54 -11.77
N TYR A 318 47.23 -9.76 -11.98
CA TYR A 318 46.77 -10.62 -13.07
C TYR A 318 45.34 -11.12 -12.87
N GLU A 319 44.95 -11.46 -11.64
CA GLU A 319 43.57 -11.89 -11.31
C GLU A 319 42.58 -10.73 -11.55
N LYS A 320 42.93 -9.50 -11.15
CA LYS A 320 42.14 -8.30 -11.51
C LYS A 320 42.05 -8.09 -13.02
N ALA A 321 43.11 -8.40 -13.78
CA ALA A 321 43.07 -8.33 -15.23
C ALA A 321 42.14 -9.41 -15.84
N LEU A 322 42.11 -10.62 -15.27
CA LEU A 322 41.19 -11.70 -15.68
C LEU A 322 39.74 -11.46 -15.28
N GLU A 323 39.47 -10.80 -14.14
CA GLU A 323 38.11 -10.39 -13.79
C GLU A 323 37.49 -9.49 -14.87
N LEU A 324 38.34 -8.72 -15.57
CA LEU A 324 37.96 -7.83 -16.65
C LEU A 324 37.92 -8.52 -18.02
N THR A 325 38.85 -9.43 -18.30
CA THR A 325 38.85 -10.27 -19.52
C THR A 325 39.18 -11.73 -19.16
N PRO A 326 38.15 -12.55 -18.86
CA PRO A 326 38.37 -13.91 -18.35
C PRO A 326 39.05 -14.88 -19.33
N ASP A 327 38.99 -14.58 -20.63
CA ASP A 327 39.48 -15.45 -21.71
C ASP A 327 40.74 -14.89 -22.40
N ASP A 328 41.52 -14.07 -21.70
CA ASP A 328 42.80 -13.57 -22.23
C ASP A 328 43.91 -14.61 -22.03
N SER A 329 44.42 -15.14 -23.14
CA SER A 329 45.40 -16.21 -23.14
C SER A 329 46.74 -15.79 -22.54
N ASP A 330 47.18 -14.56 -22.79
CA ASP A 330 48.49 -14.09 -22.32
C ASP A 330 48.50 -13.93 -20.79
N ILE A 331 47.39 -13.50 -20.19
CA ILE A 331 47.28 -13.44 -18.73
C ILE A 331 47.33 -14.83 -18.10
N HIS A 332 46.60 -15.80 -18.67
CA HIS A 332 46.64 -17.19 -18.20
C HIS A 332 48.02 -17.84 -18.35
N TYR A 333 48.74 -17.56 -19.44
CA TYR A 333 50.12 -18.02 -19.62
C TYR A 333 51.04 -17.54 -18.50
N ASN A 334 51.01 -16.23 -18.21
CA ASN A 334 51.90 -15.63 -17.23
C ASN A 334 51.55 -16.04 -15.79
N LEU A 335 50.25 -16.13 -15.44
CA LEU A 335 49.84 -16.68 -14.14
C LEU A 335 50.31 -18.14 -13.96
N GLY A 336 50.24 -18.94 -15.03
CA GLY A 336 50.77 -20.31 -15.03
C GLY A 336 52.25 -20.35 -14.63
N ILE A 337 53.07 -19.45 -15.20
CA ILE A 337 54.50 -19.33 -14.87
C ILE A 337 54.69 -18.93 -13.42
N VAL A 338 54.01 -17.87 -12.96
CA VAL A 338 54.17 -17.38 -11.59
C VAL A 338 53.80 -18.45 -10.55
N TYR A 339 52.70 -19.18 -10.76
CA TYR A 339 52.31 -20.27 -9.88
C TYR A 339 53.29 -21.46 -9.94
N ASP A 340 53.81 -21.83 -11.12
CA ASP A 340 54.71 -22.98 -11.30
C ASP A 340 56.12 -22.75 -10.76
N ASP A 341 56.67 -21.57 -11.04
CA ASP A 341 58.08 -21.23 -10.82
C ASP A 341 58.33 -20.53 -9.49
N HIS A 342 57.36 -19.80 -8.96
CA HIS A 342 57.58 -18.95 -7.80
C HIS A 342 56.74 -19.33 -6.59
N ILE A 343 55.44 -19.58 -6.78
CA ILE A 343 54.56 -20.01 -5.67
C ILE A 343 54.66 -21.51 -5.40
N LYS A 344 55.04 -22.30 -6.41
CA LYS A 344 55.11 -23.76 -6.37
C LYS A 344 53.74 -24.44 -6.13
N ASP A 345 52.65 -23.76 -6.50
CA ASP A 345 51.30 -24.34 -6.53
C ASP A 345 51.07 -24.98 -7.90
N LYS A 346 51.32 -26.29 -7.97
CA LYS A 346 51.30 -27.04 -9.23
C LYS A 346 49.88 -27.22 -9.76
N GLU A 347 48.89 -27.34 -8.90
CA GLU A 347 47.48 -27.42 -9.29
C GLU A 347 47.02 -26.16 -10.02
N LYS A 348 47.27 -24.97 -9.46
CA LYS A 348 46.90 -23.70 -10.09
C LYS A 348 47.69 -23.42 -11.35
N ALA A 349 48.98 -23.76 -11.36
CA ALA A 349 49.81 -23.66 -12.56
C ALA A 349 49.23 -24.48 -13.72
N ILE A 350 48.89 -25.75 -13.47
CA ILE A 350 48.28 -26.63 -14.48
C ILE A 350 46.97 -26.04 -14.98
N PHE A 351 46.11 -25.53 -14.08
CA PHE A 351 44.83 -24.92 -14.46
C PHE A 351 45.02 -23.77 -15.47
N HIS A 352 45.91 -22.82 -15.15
CA HIS A 352 46.13 -21.65 -16.01
C HIS A 352 46.84 -22.01 -17.32
N TYR A 353 47.80 -22.93 -17.30
CA TYR A 353 48.42 -23.43 -18.53
C TYR A 353 47.44 -24.19 -19.43
N GLN A 354 46.52 -24.96 -18.86
CA GLN A 354 45.47 -25.62 -19.64
C GLN A 354 44.55 -24.59 -20.29
N ARG A 355 44.12 -23.56 -19.54
CA ARG A 355 43.33 -22.45 -20.10
C ARG A 355 44.07 -21.73 -21.22
N TYR A 356 45.38 -21.51 -21.09
CA TYR A 356 46.19 -20.96 -22.18
C TYR A 356 46.15 -21.83 -23.44
N LEU A 357 46.37 -23.14 -23.32
CA LEU A 357 46.35 -24.06 -24.46
C LEU A 357 44.96 -24.19 -25.10
N ASP A 358 43.90 -24.13 -24.29
CA ASP A 358 42.52 -24.14 -24.78
C ASP A 358 42.22 -22.90 -25.63
N LEU A 359 42.74 -21.74 -25.22
CA LEU A 359 42.56 -20.46 -25.91
C LEU A 359 43.52 -20.29 -27.10
N CYS A 360 44.70 -20.90 -27.07
CA CYS A 360 45.78 -20.73 -28.04
C CYS A 360 46.51 -22.06 -28.33
N PRO A 361 45.87 -23.00 -29.05
CA PRO A 361 46.38 -24.37 -29.22
C PRO A 361 47.57 -24.52 -30.19
N ASP A 362 47.79 -23.56 -31.09
CA ASP A 362 48.80 -23.65 -32.16
C ASP A 362 49.82 -22.50 -32.08
N THR A 363 50.42 -22.32 -30.90
CA THR A 363 51.47 -21.31 -30.65
C THR A 363 52.85 -21.95 -30.56
N SER A 364 53.90 -21.15 -30.81
CA SER A 364 55.30 -21.58 -30.67
C SER A 364 55.65 -22.10 -29.27
N ASP A 365 54.91 -21.67 -28.26
CA ASP A 365 55.14 -22.02 -26.86
C ASP A 365 54.22 -23.15 -26.37
N ALA A 366 53.22 -23.57 -27.15
CA ALA A 366 52.28 -24.63 -26.78
C ALA A 366 53.00 -25.94 -26.37
N ARG A 367 53.95 -26.42 -27.19
CA ARG A 367 54.76 -27.61 -26.87
C ARG A 367 55.58 -27.46 -25.58
N LYS A 368 56.02 -26.25 -25.25
CA LYS A 368 56.76 -26.00 -23.99
C LYS A 368 55.81 -26.08 -22.80
N VAL A 369 54.65 -25.43 -22.91
CA VAL A 369 53.60 -25.43 -21.88
C VAL A 369 53.07 -26.84 -21.62
N GLU A 370 52.83 -27.64 -22.66
CA GLU A 370 52.49 -29.06 -22.52
C GLU A 370 53.55 -29.83 -21.71
N GLY A 371 54.83 -29.57 -22.00
CA GLY A 371 55.95 -30.12 -21.25
C GLY A 371 55.97 -29.67 -19.78
N TRP A 372 55.59 -28.42 -19.49
CA TRP A 372 55.48 -27.90 -18.12
C TRP A 372 54.31 -28.55 -17.37
N ILE A 373 53.14 -28.64 -17.99
CA ILE A 373 51.97 -29.34 -17.44
C ILE A 373 52.32 -30.81 -17.14
N ALA A 374 52.97 -31.51 -18.07
CA ALA A 374 53.34 -32.91 -17.89
C ALA A 374 54.27 -33.12 -16.69
N ARG A 375 55.31 -32.29 -16.56
CA ARG A 375 56.23 -32.33 -15.42
C ARG A 375 55.53 -32.02 -14.10
N ALA A 376 54.68 -31.00 -14.08
CA ALA A 376 53.90 -30.62 -12.89
C ALA A 376 52.95 -31.74 -12.45
N LYS A 377 52.25 -32.39 -13.40
CA LYS A 377 51.36 -33.53 -13.13
C LYS A 377 52.13 -34.73 -12.57
N THR A 378 53.26 -35.08 -13.18
CA THR A 378 54.10 -36.16 -12.66
C THR A 378 54.56 -35.86 -11.24
N ALA A 379 55.09 -34.66 -10.95
CA ALA A 379 55.50 -34.28 -9.60
C ALA A 379 54.35 -34.43 -8.58
N LEU A 380 53.14 -33.99 -8.94
CA LEU A 380 51.94 -34.12 -8.11
C LEU A 380 51.56 -35.58 -7.81
N GLU A 381 51.68 -36.46 -8.81
CA GLU A 381 51.41 -37.89 -8.66
C GLU A 381 52.42 -38.57 -7.73
N TRP A 382 53.70 -38.17 -7.80
CA TRP A 382 54.72 -38.66 -6.89
C TRP A 382 54.49 -38.15 -5.46
N GLU A 383 54.15 -36.88 -5.26
CA GLU A 383 53.80 -36.33 -3.96
C GLU A 383 52.58 -37.02 -3.32
N LYS A 384 51.57 -37.33 -4.14
CA LYS A 384 50.37 -38.08 -3.70
C LYS A 384 50.66 -39.53 -3.32
N LYS A 385 51.71 -40.15 -3.88
CA LYS A 385 52.15 -41.51 -3.51
C LYS A 385 53.04 -41.53 -2.26
N LEU A 386 53.66 -40.39 -1.92
CA LEU A 386 54.51 -40.21 -0.74
C LEU A 386 53.74 -39.86 0.53
N ARG A 387 52.54 -39.27 0.38
CA ARG A 387 51.55 -39.11 1.45
C ARG A 387 50.72 -40.38 1.58
#